data_AF-A0A382IR10-F1
#
_entry.id   AF-A0A382IR10-F1
#
_cell.length_a   1.000
_cell.length_b   1.000
_cell.length_c   1.000
_cell.angle_alpha   90.00
_cell.angle_beta   90.00
_cell.angle_gamma   90.00
#
_symmetry.space_group_name_H-M   'P 1'
#
loop_
_entity.id
_entity.type
_entity.pdbx_description
1 polymer ?
#
loop_
_entity_poly.entity_id
_entity_poly.type
_entity_poly.pdbx_seq_one_letter_code
_entity_poly.pdbx_strand_id
1 'polypeptide(L)'
;GLELDRIFGSFTYKTLNGENQVNKIKLQNTIAFFALFLGKSNNIEIDLGYGTNKLTREFYGYQDYHITASNISSQEGIQAIKSDGTIKMLQIIYKYYKRPSWLPDKFLSKLTIDLGARYTESNHKISSSDPRPAYDSKGFPSETKFEVGGFGLLGTLTYHY
;
A
#
# COMPACT_ATOMS: atom_id res chain seq x y z
N GLY A 1 -9.87 1.82 16.57
CA GLY A 1 -8.93 2.95 16.47
C GLY A 1 -9.01 3.59 15.10
N LEU A 2 -8.10 4.53 14.83
CA LEU A 2 -7.88 5.11 13.51
C LEU A 2 -6.40 4.90 13.15
N GLU A 3 -6.14 4.45 11.93
CA GLU A 3 -4.82 4.29 11.35
C GLU A 3 -4.67 5.22 10.15
N LEU A 4 -3.57 5.96 10.11
CA LEU A 4 -3.18 6.82 9.00
C LEU A 4 -1.81 6.35 8.52
N ASP A 5 -1.73 5.82 7.31
CA ASP A 5 -0.47 5.35 6.75
C ASP A 5 -0.17 6.01 5.40
N ARG A 6 1.11 5.94 5.04
CA ARG A 6 1.61 6.37 3.74
C ARG A 6 2.71 5.43 3.29
N ILE A 7 2.42 4.67 2.24
CA ILE A 7 3.34 3.70 1.65
C ILE A 7 3.88 4.31 0.35
N PHE A 8 5.19 4.16 0.15
CA PHE A 8 5.86 4.56 -1.08
C PHE A 8 6.50 3.34 -1.72
N GLY A 9 6.37 3.24 -3.04
CA GLY A 9 7.04 2.23 -3.85
C GLY A 9 7.59 2.86 -5.11
N SER A 10 8.58 2.22 -5.71
CA SER A 10 9.06 2.57 -7.03
C SER A 10 9.52 1.34 -7.78
N PHE A 11 9.44 1.39 -9.10
CA PHE A 11 10.03 0.37 -9.95
C PHE A 11 10.74 1.03 -11.12
N THR A 12 11.89 0.47 -11.46
CA THR A 12 12.70 0.90 -12.60
C THR A 12 12.29 0.11 -13.82
N TYR A 13 12.18 0.77 -14.97
CA TYR A 13 11.93 0.14 -16.25
C TYR A 13 12.82 0.76 -17.33
N LYS A 14 13.02 0.03 -18.42
CA LYS A 14 13.76 0.51 -19.58
C LYS A 14 12.77 1.01 -20.63
N THR A 15 12.97 2.22 -21.13
CA THR A 15 12.16 2.76 -22.23
C THR A 15 12.47 2.04 -23.53
N LEU A 16 11.64 2.25 -24.55
CA LEU A 16 11.91 1.74 -25.91
C LEU A 16 13.21 2.31 -26.49
N ASN A 17 13.63 3.49 -26.03
CA ASN A 17 14.90 4.12 -26.42
C ASN A 17 16.11 3.59 -25.61
N GLY A 18 15.88 2.65 -24.69
CA GLY A 18 16.93 2.02 -23.91
C GLY A 18 17.35 2.77 -22.65
N GLU A 19 16.63 3.82 -22.27
CA GLU A 19 16.92 4.63 -21.08
C GLU A 19 16.27 4.00 -19.84
N ASN A 20 16.94 4.10 -18.70
CA ASN A 20 16.35 3.67 -17.43
C ASN A 20 15.49 4.79 -16.85
N GLN A 21 14.25 4.47 -16.52
CA GLN A 21 13.28 5.39 -15.92
C GLN A 21 12.65 4.77 -14.69
N VAL A 22 12.14 5.60 -13.78
CA VAL A 22 11.58 5.17 -12.50
C VAL A 22 10.15 5.65 -12.37
N ASN A 23 9.22 4.71 -12.23
CA ASN A 23 7.85 5.03 -11.84
C ASN A 23 7.75 5.03 -10.31
N LYS A 24 7.05 6.02 -9.77
CA LYS A 24 6.80 6.13 -8.32
C LYS A 24 5.34 5.89 -8.02
N ILE A 25 5.10 5.19 -6.93
CA ILE A 25 3.78 4.88 -6.42
C ILE A 25 3.73 5.38 -4.98
N LYS A 26 2.64 6.07 -4.65
CA LYS A 26 2.34 6.53 -3.31
C LYS A 26 0.92 6.12 -2.96
N LEU A 27 0.76 5.31 -1.93
CA LEU A 27 -0.52 4.91 -1.37
C LEU A 27 -0.70 5.63 -0.04
N GLN A 28 -1.82 6.31 0.14
CA GLN A 28 -2.21 6.96 1.40
C GLN A 28 -3.50 6.33 1.89
N ASN A 29 -3.49 5.76 3.09
CA ASN A 29 -4.66 5.10 3.65
C ASN A 29 -5.18 5.83 4.90
N THR A 30 -6.49 5.76 5.10
CA THR A 30 -7.16 6.16 6.33
C THR A 30 -8.13 5.07 6.72
N ILE A 31 -7.82 4.33 7.78
CA ILE A 31 -8.55 3.12 8.18
C ILE A 31 -9.14 3.32 9.57
N ALA A 32 -10.45 3.17 9.68
CA ALA A 32 -11.10 2.97 10.96
C ALA A 32 -11.19 1.48 11.25
N PHE A 33 -10.81 1.06 12.45
CA PHE A 33 -10.81 -0.36 12.80
C PHE A 33 -11.41 -0.63 14.17
N PHE A 34 -12.00 -1.80 14.30
CA PHE A 34 -12.48 -2.38 15.55
C PHE A 34 -11.52 -3.47 15.99
N ALA A 35 -11.08 -3.42 17.25
CA ALA A 35 -10.15 -4.37 17.84
C ALA A 35 -10.87 -5.23 18.88
N LEU A 36 -10.76 -6.56 18.74
CA LEU A 36 -11.30 -7.54 19.65
C LEU A 36 -10.16 -8.26 20.36
N PHE A 37 -10.12 -8.14 21.68
CA PHE A 37 -9.12 -8.79 22.52
C PHE A 37 -9.68 -10.09 23.08
N LEU A 38 -8.99 -11.21 22.82
CA LEU A 38 -9.40 -12.57 23.14
C LEU A 38 -8.31 -13.32 23.93
N GLY A 39 -8.73 -14.40 24.58
CA GLY A 39 -7.87 -15.27 25.39
C GLY A 39 -7.89 -14.90 26.87
N LYS A 40 -7.46 -15.84 27.74
CA LYS A 40 -7.47 -15.65 29.21
C LYS A 40 -6.64 -14.45 29.68
N SER A 41 -5.71 -13.97 28.86
CA SER A 41 -4.86 -12.83 29.16
C SER A 41 -4.87 -11.78 28.05
N ASN A 42 -5.91 -11.74 27.20
CA ASN A 42 -6.00 -10.83 26.05
C ASN A 42 -4.80 -10.92 25.11
N ASN A 43 -4.21 -12.11 24.99
CA ASN A 43 -3.00 -12.38 24.20
C ASN A 43 -3.26 -12.55 22.72
N ILE A 44 -4.51 -12.50 22.29
CA ILE A 44 -4.89 -12.48 20.88
C ILE A 44 -5.70 -11.21 20.63
N GLU A 45 -5.30 -10.42 19.66
CA GLU A 45 -6.04 -9.26 19.16
C GLU A 45 -6.44 -9.54 17.71
N ILE A 46 -7.72 -9.35 17.41
CA ILE A 46 -8.27 -9.45 16.06
C ILE A 46 -8.83 -8.09 15.68
N ASP A 47 -8.31 -7.54 14.59
CA ASP A 47 -8.72 -6.23 14.10
C ASP A 47 -9.43 -6.34 12.77
N LEU A 48 -10.57 -5.66 12.66
CA LEU A 48 -11.34 -5.49 11.44
C LEU A 48 -11.39 -4.02 11.08
N GLY A 49 -10.85 -3.66 9.92
CA GLY A 49 -10.75 -2.29 9.44
C GLY A 49 -11.49 -2.04 8.14
N TYR A 50 -12.04 -0.84 8.02
CA TYR A 50 -12.57 -0.29 6.78
C TYR A 50 -12.15 1.17 6.63
N GLY A 51 -11.87 1.59 5.41
CA GLY A 51 -11.32 2.91 5.17
C GLY A 51 -11.34 3.35 3.73
N THR A 52 -10.76 4.52 3.53
CA THR A 52 -10.50 5.10 2.21
C THR A 52 -9.01 5.14 1.94
N ASN A 53 -8.66 5.16 0.67
CA ASN A 53 -7.28 5.30 0.25
C ASN A 53 -7.16 6.17 -1.00
N LYS A 54 -5.94 6.61 -1.25
CA LYS A 54 -5.57 7.38 -2.42
C LYS A 54 -4.25 6.84 -2.97
N LEU A 55 -4.30 6.34 -4.20
CA LEU A 55 -3.13 5.91 -4.95
C LEU A 55 -2.70 7.02 -5.90
N THR A 56 -1.46 7.48 -5.77
CA THR A 56 -0.82 8.39 -6.73
C THR A 56 0.25 7.61 -7.49
N ARG A 57 0.21 7.67 -8.81
CA ARG A 57 1.17 7.02 -9.71
C ARG A 57 1.85 8.10 -10.54
N GLU A 58 3.17 8.17 -10.48
CA GLU A 58 3.99 9.09 -11.27
C GLU A 58 4.68 8.30 -12.39
N PHE A 59 4.40 8.68 -13.63
CA PHE A 59 4.94 8.02 -14.81
C PHE A 59 5.79 8.96 -15.66
N TYR A 60 6.93 8.46 -16.15
CA TYR A 60 7.77 9.13 -17.14
C TYR A 60 7.32 8.79 -18.57
N GLY A 61 7.43 9.74 -19.50
CA GLY A 61 7.06 9.56 -20.91
C GLY A 61 5.54 9.54 -21.12
N TYR A 62 4.90 10.70 -21.01
CA TYR A 62 3.46 10.82 -21.17
C TYR A 62 3.01 10.65 -22.62
N GLN A 63 1.97 9.85 -22.83
CA GLN A 63 1.20 9.84 -24.07
C GLN A 63 0.19 11.00 -23.99
N ASP A 64 0.55 12.15 -24.52
CA ASP A 64 -0.42 13.17 -24.93
C ASP A 64 -0.93 12.79 -26.34
N TYR A 65 -2.23 12.83 -26.55
CA TYR A 65 -2.81 12.54 -27.87
C TYR A 65 -2.44 13.60 -28.92
N HIS A 66 -1.92 14.76 -28.48
CA HIS A 66 -1.30 15.76 -29.35
C HIS A 66 0.18 15.50 -29.63
N ILE A 67 0.75 14.36 -29.20
CA ILE A 67 2.13 14.00 -29.54
C ILE A 67 2.20 13.59 -30.99
N THR A 68 2.95 14.37 -31.75
CA THR A 68 3.35 14.10 -33.12
C THR A 68 4.85 13.79 -33.16
N ALA A 69 5.33 13.25 -34.29
CA ALA A 69 6.75 13.02 -34.50
C ALA A 69 7.61 14.30 -34.31
N SER A 70 7.02 15.48 -34.46
CA SER A 70 7.70 16.77 -34.36
C SER A 70 7.77 17.38 -32.95
N ASN A 71 7.03 16.85 -31.96
CA ASN A 71 7.02 17.37 -30.59
C ASN A 71 7.31 16.31 -29.52
N ILE A 72 7.67 15.09 -29.91
CA ILE A 72 7.94 13.99 -28.97
C ILE A 72 9.11 14.29 -28.01
N SER A 73 10.14 14.99 -28.48
CA SER A 73 11.29 15.42 -27.67
C SER A 73 10.97 16.56 -26.70
N SER A 74 9.89 17.31 -26.96
CA SER A 74 9.41 18.39 -26.06
C SER A 74 8.28 17.95 -25.13
N GLN A 75 7.91 16.67 -25.19
CA GLN A 75 6.86 16.04 -24.37
C GLN A 75 7.45 15.04 -23.36
N GLU A 76 8.77 15.11 -23.15
CA GLU A 76 9.46 14.47 -22.03
C GLU A 76 8.99 15.11 -20.71
N GLY A 77 8.18 14.37 -19.94
CA GLY A 77 7.59 14.88 -18.70
C GLY A 77 7.13 13.77 -17.77
N ILE A 78 7.01 14.13 -16.48
CA ILE A 78 6.45 13.27 -15.43
C ILE A 78 5.05 13.77 -15.13
N GLN A 79 4.05 12.87 -15.15
CA GLN A 79 2.70 13.19 -14.69
C GLN A 79 2.27 12.30 -13.53
N ALA A 80 1.66 12.92 -12.53
CA ALA A 80 1.04 12.26 -11.39
C ALA A 80 -0.46 12.03 -11.64
N ILE A 81 -0.89 10.77 -11.57
CA ILE A 81 -2.28 10.36 -11.72
C ILE A 81 -2.78 9.83 -10.38
N LYS A 82 -3.99 10.22 -9.99
CA LYS A 82 -4.57 9.90 -8.67
C LYS A 82 -5.84 9.09 -8.84
N SER A 83 -5.94 7.97 -8.13
CA SER A 83 -7.18 7.22 -7.96
C SER A 83 -7.52 7.12 -6.48
N ASP A 84 -8.76 7.48 -6.15
CA ASP A 84 -9.31 7.24 -4.82
C ASP A 84 -9.94 5.84 -4.78
N GLY A 85 -9.97 5.24 -3.60
CA GLY A 85 -10.46 3.88 -3.42
C GLY A 85 -10.86 3.58 -1.98
N THR A 86 -11.23 2.32 -1.76
CA THR A 86 -11.64 1.80 -0.46
C THR A 86 -10.69 0.69 -0.03
N ILE A 87 -10.40 0.64 1.27
CA ILE A 87 -9.54 -0.38 1.88
C ILE A 87 -10.31 -1.15 2.95
N LYS A 88 -10.14 -2.47 2.96
CA LYS A 88 -10.51 -3.35 4.06
C LYS A 88 -9.26 -3.95 4.67
N MET A 89 -9.32 -4.24 5.96
CA MET A 89 -8.22 -4.82 6.70
C MET A 89 -8.74 -5.91 7.64
N LEU A 90 -8.05 -7.04 7.67
CA LEU A 90 -8.16 -8.05 8.71
C LEU A 90 -6.76 -8.26 9.28
N GLN A 91 -6.63 -8.17 10.59
CA GLN A 91 -5.36 -8.38 11.28
C GLN A 91 -5.55 -9.28 12.48
N ILE A 92 -4.57 -10.15 12.71
CA ILE A 92 -4.50 -11.02 13.88
C ILE A 92 -3.12 -10.81 14.50
N ILE A 93 -3.09 -10.42 15.76
CA ILE A 93 -1.87 -10.22 16.55
C ILE A 93 -1.90 -11.16 17.74
N TYR A 94 -0.79 -11.86 17.95
CA TYR A 94 -0.49 -12.56 19.18
C TYR A 94 0.49 -11.75 20.02
N LYS A 95 0.10 -11.46 21.26
CA LYS A 95 0.88 -10.69 22.22
C LYS A 95 1.64 -11.61 23.16
N TYR A 96 2.97 -11.61 23.08
CA TYR A 96 3.81 -12.37 23.99
C TYR A 96 4.02 -11.56 25.28
N TYR A 97 3.03 -11.67 26.18
CA TYR A 97 3.13 -11.10 27.53
C TYR A 97 4.13 -11.83 28.44
N LYS A 98 4.53 -13.05 28.08
CA LYS A 98 5.48 -13.85 28.86
C LYS A 98 6.85 -13.85 28.21
N ARG A 99 7.86 -13.52 29.02
CA ARG A 99 9.29 -13.65 28.75
C ARG A 99 9.58 -14.93 27.96
N PRO A 100 10.16 -14.83 26.75
CA PRO A 100 10.69 -16.01 26.07
C PRO A 100 11.82 -16.60 26.92
N SER A 101 11.71 -17.87 27.31
CA SER A 101 12.63 -18.54 28.25
C SER A 101 14.09 -18.62 27.78
N TRP A 102 14.34 -18.29 26.51
CA TRP A 102 15.64 -18.28 25.84
C TRP A 102 16.37 -16.93 25.91
N LEU A 103 15.79 -15.90 26.55
CA LEU A 103 16.41 -14.57 26.69
C LEU A 103 17.02 -14.33 28.10
N PRO A 104 18.25 -13.77 28.18
CA PRO A 104 18.99 -13.58 29.44
C PRO A 104 18.32 -12.58 30.40
N ASP A 105 18.54 -12.83 31.69
CA ASP A 105 17.75 -12.27 32.79
C ASP A 105 18.13 -10.84 33.16
N LYS A 106 17.10 -10.04 33.49
CA LYS A 106 17.11 -8.69 34.11
C LYS A 106 17.11 -7.42 33.23
N PHE A 107 17.74 -7.34 32.05
CA PHE A 107 17.66 -6.12 31.21
C PHE A 107 16.43 -6.12 30.27
N LEU A 108 15.97 -7.32 29.89
CA LEU A 108 14.92 -7.53 28.87
C LEU A 108 13.54 -7.83 29.49
N SER A 109 13.38 -7.79 30.82
CA SER A 109 12.08 -7.97 31.49
C SER A 109 11.05 -6.91 31.14
N LYS A 110 11.53 -5.80 30.57
CA LYS A 110 10.77 -4.66 30.09
C LYS A 110 10.36 -4.78 28.62
N LEU A 111 10.80 -5.84 27.92
CA LEU A 111 10.49 -6.05 26.51
C LEU A 111 9.25 -6.93 26.33
N THR A 112 8.31 -6.42 25.54
CA THR A 112 7.14 -7.14 25.04
C THR A 112 7.31 -7.33 23.53
N ILE A 113 6.98 -8.51 23.04
CA ILE A 113 7.01 -8.84 21.61
C ILE A 113 5.60 -9.17 21.17
N ASP A 114 5.15 -8.55 20.11
CA ASP A 114 3.89 -8.89 19.46
C ASP A 114 4.18 -9.34 18.03
N LEU A 115 3.58 -10.46 17.62
CA LEU A 115 3.69 -10.98 16.26
C LEU A 115 2.31 -11.10 15.65
N GLY A 116 2.17 -10.80 14.36
CA GLY A 116 0.89 -10.88 13.71
C GLY A 116 0.96 -11.05 12.21
N ALA A 117 -0.21 -11.20 11.63
CA ALA A 117 -0.41 -11.16 10.19
C ALA A 117 -1.56 -10.20 9.88
N ARG A 118 -1.43 -9.51 8.76
CA ARG A 118 -2.44 -8.59 8.24
C ARG A 118 -2.74 -8.97 6.79
N TYR A 119 -4.02 -8.98 6.46
CA TYR A 119 -4.49 -8.98 5.09
C TYR A 119 -5.18 -7.64 4.81
N THR A 120 -4.85 -7.02 3.67
CA THR A 120 -5.52 -5.82 3.18
C THR A 120 -6.07 -6.06 1.79
N GLU A 121 -7.27 -5.53 1.54
CA GLU A 121 -7.88 -5.48 0.21
C GLU A 121 -8.08 -4.02 -0.14
N SER A 122 -7.42 -3.53 -1.19
CA SER A 122 -7.45 -2.12 -1.60
C SER A 122 -7.94 -2.01 -3.03
N ASN A 123 -9.21 -1.65 -3.22
CA ASN A 123 -9.79 -1.58 -4.55
C ASN A 123 -9.67 -0.18 -5.12
N HIS A 124 -9.06 -0.08 -6.29
CA HIS A 124 -8.91 1.15 -7.04
C HIS A 124 -9.58 1.06 -8.40
N LYS A 125 -10.02 2.21 -8.90
CA LYS A 125 -10.64 2.36 -10.21
C LYS A 125 -9.91 3.42 -11.01
N ILE A 126 -9.56 3.09 -12.25
CA ILE A 126 -9.11 4.03 -13.28
C ILE A 126 -10.30 4.29 -14.18
N SER A 127 -10.72 5.55 -14.28
CA SER A 127 -11.80 5.95 -15.19
C SER A 127 -11.35 5.87 -16.64
N SER A 128 -12.27 5.60 -17.58
CA SER A 128 -11.99 5.75 -19.01
C SER A 128 -11.70 7.21 -19.40
N SER A 129 -12.12 8.17 -18.57
CA SER A 129 -11.83 9.60 -18.71
C SER A 129 -10.55 10.04 -18.00
N ASP A 130 -9.80 9.12 -17.40
CA ASP A 130 -8.50 9.42 -16.79
C ASP A 130 -7.52 9.86 -17.90
N PRO A 131 -6.59 10.80 -17.65
CA PRO A 131 -5.55 11.16 -18.62
C PRO A 131 -4.75 9.95 -19.14
N ARG A 132 -4.64 8.86 -18.35
CA ARG A 132 -4.17 7.56 -18.82
C ARG A 132 -5.16 6.46 -18.43
N PRO A 133 -6.21 6.26 -19.24
CA PRO A 133 -7.13 5.16 -19.03
C PRO A 133 -6.42 3.85 -19.38
N ALA A 134 -6.97 2.73 -18.92
CA ALA A 134 -6.61 1.47 -19.53
C ALA A 134 -7.25 1.41 -20.93
N TYR A 135 -6.69 0.61 -21.82
CA TYR A 135 -7.24 0.40 -23.16
C TYR A 135 -7.77 -1.03 -23.28
N ASP A 136 -8.92 -1.19 -23.93
CA ASP A 136 -9.45 -2.51 -24.25
C ASP A 136 -8.71 -3.15 -25.44
N SER A 137 -9.09 -4.37 -25.81
CA SER A 137 -8.49 -5.10 -26.93
C SER A 137 -8.68 -4.43 -28.31
N LYS A 138 -9.53 -3.40 -28.39
CA LYS A 138 -9.78 -2.60 -29.58
C LYS A 138 -9.08 -1.24 -29.52
N GLY A 139 -8.36 -0.95 -28.44
CA GLY A 139 -7.63 0.30 -28.24
C GLY A 139 -8.50 1.47 -27.77
N PHE A 140 -9.71 1.22 -27.25
CA PHE A 140 -10.55 2.27 -26.68
C PHE A 140 -10.29 2.46 -25.18
N PRO A 141 -10.27 3.71 -24.68
CA PRO A 141 -10.28 4.01 -23.25
C PRO A 141 -11.37 3.25 -22.52
N SER A 142 -10.99 2.48 -21.51
CA SER A 142 -11.88 1.63 -20.75
C SER A 142 -11.64 1.78 -19.25
N GLU A 143 -12.72 1.62 -18.50
CA GLU A 143 -12.66 1.58 -17.04
C GLU A 143 -11.93 0.30 -16.61
N THR A 144 -10.98 0.44 -15.69
CA THR A 144 -10.27 -0.70 -15.12
C THR A 144 -10.30 -0.64 -13.60
N LYS A 145 -10.66 -1.76 -13.01
CA LYS A 145 -10.61 -1.99 -11.56
C LYS A 145 -9.41 -2.87 -11.26
N PHE A 146 -8.66 -2.54 -10.22
CA PHE A 146 -7.51 -3.31 -9.79
C PHE A 146 -7.40 -3.27 -8.27
N GLU A 147 -6.85 -4.36 -7.71
CA GLU A 147 -6.62 -4.51 -6.29
C GLU A 147 -5.13 -4.24 -5.98
N VAL A 148 -4.88 -3.46 -4.92
CA VAL A 148 -3.54 -3.22 -4.36
C VAL A 148 -3.54 -3.69 -2.89
N GLY A 149 -3.81 -4.98 -2.71
CA GLY A 149 -3.86 -5.63 -1.40
C GLY A 149 -2.78 -6.69 -1.23
N GLY A 150 -2.81 -7.39 -0.10
CA GLY A 150 -1.92 -8.51 0.15
C GLY A 150 -1.78 -8.91 1.60
N PHE A 151 -0.92 -9.90 1.83
CA PHE A 151 -0.55 -10.37 3.15
C PHE A 151 0.74 -9.69 3.63
N GLY A 152 0.74 -9.24 4.88
CA GLY A 152 1.88 -8.71 5.59
C GLY A 152 2.11 -9.43 6.90
N LEU A 153 3.37 -9.62 7.28
CA LEU A 153 3.76 -10.05 8.62
C LEU A 153 4.04 -8.81 9.47
N LEU A 154 3.59 -8.86 10.72
CA LEU A 154 3.73 -7.77 11.70
C LEU A 154 4.62 -8.26 12.84
N GLY A 155 5.53 -7.39 13.27
CA GLY A 155 6.35 -7.60 14.45
C GLY A 155 6.53 -6.28 15.19
N THR A 156 6.17 -6.28 16.46
CA THR A 156 6.39 -5.12 17.34
C THR A 156 7.28 -5.53 18.50
N LEU A 157 8.26 -4.69 18.81
CA LEU A 157 9.09 -4.79 20.00
C LEU A 157 8.84 -3.53 20.84
N THR A 158 8.29 -3.72 22.03
CA THR A 158 7.97 -2.61 22.95
C THR A 158 8.87 -2.70 24.17
N TYR A 159 9.50 -1.58 24.55
CA TYR A 159 10.27 -1.47 25.79
C TYR A 159 9.54 -0.58 26.79
N HIS A 160 9.27 -1.10 27.98
CA HIS A 160 8.64 -0.38 29.09
C HIS A 160 9.70 0.19 30.04
N TYR A 161 9.99 1.49 29.96
CA TYR A 161 10.96 2.15 30.85
C TYR A 161 10.48 2.15 32.31
#